data_AF-A0A955BZZ0-F1
#
_entry.id   AF-A0A955BZZ0-F1
#
_cell.length_a   1.000
_cell.length_b   1.000
_cell.length_c   1.000
_cell.angle_alpha   90.00
_cell.angle_beta   90.00
_cell.angle_gamma   90.00
#
_symmetry.space_group_name_H-M   'P 1'
#
loop_
_entity.id
_entity.type
_entity.pdbx_description
1 polymer ?
#
loop_
_entity_poly.entity_id
_entity_poly.type
_entity_poly.pdbx_seq_one_letter_code
_entity_poly.pdbx_strand_id
1 'polypeptide(L)'
;MFGKLRQLIGIVAVSTLLASGGFVGWLYYTGKLTPERLDTIAAVLRGEHDESTEIEPEQAPEETTEPARAMSAEEVRQMRLRQRELRARADRELRNVEAQRELLESARADLMSAEERFADSKKDWLETQKKLSQETEDAGFKQQVATVERLSAKQGKSFVESQWARNRPETLRLLTALKPSKRAEILAQFKDPSDADTLNQILVSLGDPDVVASKPTPGTASARRP
;
A
#
# COMPACT_ATOMS: atom_id res chain seq x y z
N MET A 1 -17.90 17.14 -17.00
CA MET A 1 -17.36 15.89 -16.41
C MET A 1 -17.11 14.75 -17.41
N PHE A 2 -17.80 14.68 -18.56
CA PHE A 2 -17.67 13.59 -19.55
C PHE A 2 -16.30 13.45 -20.25
N GLY A 3 -15.46 14.49 -20.27
CA GLY A 3 -14.11 14.40 -20.85
C GLY A 3 -13.18 13.47 -20.07
N LYS A 4 -13.21 13.55 -18.73
CA LYS A 4 -12.36 12.74 -17.85
C LYS A 4 -12.74 11.25 -17.88
N LEU A 5 -14.03 10.94 -18.06
CA LEU A 5 -14.52 9.56 -18.13
C LEU A 5 -14.03 8.84 -19.40
N ARG A 6 -14.08 9.49 -20.57
CA ARG A 6 -13.57 8.92 -21.82
C ARG A 6 -12.06 8.66 -21.77
N GLN A 7 -11.31 9.56 -21.14
CA GLN A 7 -9.87 9.42 -20.99
C GLN A 7 -9.50 8.24 -20.06
N LEU A 8 -10.25 8.03 -18.97
CA LEU A 8 -10.07 6.87 -18.09
C LEU A 8 -10.37 5.56 -18.81
N ILE A 9 -11.47 5.47 -19.57
CA ILE A 9 -11.80 4.26 -20.33
C ILE A 9 -10.72 3.95 -21.38
N GLY A 10 -10.20 4.98 -22.05
CA GLY A 10 -9.10 4.82 -23.01
C GLY A 10 -7.82 4.28 -22.36
N ILE A 11 -7.44 4.81 -21.20
CA ILE A 11 -6.25 4.35 -20.47
C ILE A 11 -6.42 2.89 -20.04
N VAL A 12 -7.58 2.52 -19.50
CA VAL A 12 -7.85 1.14 -19.07
C VAL A 12 -7.78 0.19 -20.27
N ALA A 13 -8.44 0.52 -21.39
CA ALA A 13 -8.42 -0.32 -22.59
C ALA A 13 -7.00 -0.53 -23.13
N VAL A 14 -6.19 0.53 -23.23
CA VAL A 14 -4.80 0.43 -23.69
C VAL A 14 -3.96 -0.38 -22.72
N SER A 15 -4.13 -0.19 -21.40
CA SER A 15 -3.38 -0.95 -20.39
C SER A 15 -3.67 -2.45 -20.46
N THR A 16 -4.93 -2.83 -20.66
CA THR A 16 -5.33 -4.24 -20.78
C THR A 16 -4.75 -4.89 -22.03
N LEU A 17 -4.72 -4.15 -23.16
CA LEU A 17 -4.13 -4.60 -24.41
C LEU A 17 -2.61 -4.80 -24.30
N LEU A 18 -1.93 -3.88 -23.61
CA LEU A 18 -0.50 -3.99 -23.35
C LEU A 18 -0.18 -5.14 -22.40
N ALA A 19 -0.99 -5.33 -21.36
CA ALA A 19 -0.82 -6.40 -20.40
C ALA A 19 -1.03 -7.78 -21.05
N SER A 20 -2.09 -7.95 -21.86
CA SER A 20 -2.34 -9.21 -22.55
C SER A 20 -1.27 -9.51 -23.60
N GLY A 21 -0.87 -8.52 -24.39
CA GLY A 21 0.21 -8.68 -25.38
C GLY A 21 1.56 -9.01 -24.73
N GLY A 22 1.91 -8.30 -23.65
CA GLY A 22 3.14 -8.55 -22.89
C GLY A 22 3.15 -9.94 -22.24
N PHE A 23 2.00 -10.39 -21.72
CA PHE A 23 1.86 -11.72 -21.13
C PHE A 23 2.05 -12.85 -22.15
N VAL A 24 1.45 -12.72 -23.34
CA VAL A 24 1.63 -13.69 -24.43
C VAL A 24 3.08 -13.69 -24.92
N GLY A 25 3.68 -12.50 -25.08
CA GLY A 25 5.09 -12.38 -25.46
C GLY A 25 6.05 -13.02 -24.44
N TRP A 26 5.78 -12.84 -23.14
CA TRP A 26 6.55 -13.46 -22.07
C TRP A 26 6.43 -14.99 -22.05
N LEU A 27 5.23 -15.53 -22.30
CA LEU A 27 5.02 -16.98 -22.42
C LEU A 27 5.76 -17.59 -23.61
N TYR A 28 5.83 -16.85 -24.72
CA TYR A 28 6.61 -17.26 -25.90
C TYR A 28 8.11 -17.24 -25.59
N TYR A 29 8.61 -16.16 -24.98
CA TYR A 29 10.04 -16.02 -24.63
C TYR A 29 10.51 -17.07 -23.62
N THR A 30 9.67 -17.43 -22.65
CA THR A 30 9.99 -18.45 -21.64
C THR A 30 9.90 -19.89 -22.17
N GLY A 31 9.56 -20.08 -23.44
CA GLY A 31 9.42 -21.41 -24.06
C GLY A 31 8.24 -22.22 -23.52
N LYS A 32 7.35 -21.60 -22.73
CA LYS A 32 6.15 -22.26 -22.19
C LYS A 32 5.05 -22.42 -23.24
N LEU A 33 5.13 -21.67 -24.33
CA LEU A 33 4.25 -21.75 -25.49
C LEU A 33 5.00 -22.46 -26.63
N THR A 34 5.00 -23.79 -26.61
CA THR A 34 5.48 -24.58 -27.75
C THR A 34 4.38 -24.66 -28.84
N PRO A 35 4.75 -24.71 -30.13
CA PRO A 35 3.78 -24.82 -31.23
C PRO A 35 2.85 -26.03 -31.08
N GLU A 36 3.36 -27.12 -30.51
CA GLU A 36 2.58 -28.33 -30.17
C GLU A 36 1.45 -28.04 -29.17
N ARG A 37 1.69 -27.17 -28.17
CA ARG A 37 0.67 -26.76 -27.19
C ARG A 37 -0.36 -25.82 -27.79
N LEU A 38 0.04 -24.98 -28.74
CA LEU A 38 -0.89 -24.13 -29.50
C LEU A 38 -1.83 -24.98 -30.36
N ASP A 39 -1.31 -26.00 -31.04
CA ASP A 39 -2.13 -26.95 -31.80
C ASP A 39 -3.08 -27.73 -30.89
N THR A 40 -2.62 -28.13 -29.69
CA THR A 40 -3.47 -28.79 -28.69
C THR A 40 -4.61 -27.87 -28.22
N ILE A 41 -4.30 -26.61 -27.90
CA ILE A 41 -5.32 -25.62 -27.49
C ILE A 41 -6.28 -25.32 -28.65
N ALA A 42 -5.77 -25.23 -29.88
CA ALA A 42 -6.59 -25.00 -31.06
C ALA A 42 -7.48 -26.20 -31.42
N ALA A 43 -7.02 -27.42 -31.17
CA ALA A 43 -7.79 -28.66 -31.32
C ALA A 43 -8.88 -28.77 -30.25
N VAL A 44 -8.58 -28.38 -29.00
CA VAL A 44 -9.57 -28.29 -27.91
C VAL A 44 -10.62 -27.23 -28.21
N LEU A 45 -10.24 -26.05 -28.73
CA LEU A 45 -11.18 -25.00 -29.14
C LEU A 45 -12.02 -25.39 -30.37
N ARG A 46 -11.49 -26.24 -31.25
CA ARG A 46 -12.22 -26.85 -32.37
C ARG A 46 -13.17 -27.97 -31.93
N GLY A 47 -13.08 -28.41 -30.68
CA GLY A 47 -13.90 -29.50 -30.15
C GLY A 47 -13.47 -30.89 -30.63
N GLU A 48 -12.23 -31.04 -31.10
CA GLU A 48 -11.69 -32.31 -31.63
C GLU A 48 -11.02 -33.18 -30.53
N HIS A 49 -10.97 -32.70 -29.28
CA HIS A 49 -10.48 -33.49 -28.15
C HIS A 49 -11.63 -33.86 -27.21
N ASP A 50 -12.23 -35.02 -27.51
CA ASP A 50 -13.14 -35.72 -26.61
C ASP A 50 -12.29 -36.51 -25.60
N GLU A 51 -12.56 -36.32 -24.31
CA GLU A 51 -11.91 -37.06 -23.24
C GLU A 51 -12.27 -38.54 -23.34
N SER A 52 -11.37 -39.34 -23.89
CA SER A 52 -11.34 -40.79 -23.67
C SER A 52 -9.89 -41.27 -23.69
N THR A 53 -9.11 -40.82 -22.70
CA THR A 53 -7.99 -41.63 -22.24
C THR A 53 -8.58 -42.76 -21.41
N GLU A 54 -9.01 -43.78 -22.13
CA GLU A 54 -9.31 -45.11 -21.62
C GLU A 54 -8.03 -45.60 -20.93
N ILE A 55 -8.09 -45.72 -19.61
CA ILE A 55 -7.03 -46.32 -18.81
C ILE A 55 -7.07 -47.80 -19.14
N GLU A 56 -6.18 -48.23 -20.03
CA GLU A 56 -5.89 -49.64 -20.31
C GLU A 56 -5.37 -50.28 -19.01
N PRO A 57 -6.06 -51.27 -18.41
CA PRO A 57 -5.55 -51.96 -17.24
C PRO A 57 -4.40 -52.85 -17.67
N GLU A 58 -3.19 -52.42 -17.29
CA GLU A 58 -1.95 -53.17 -17.40
C GLU A 58 -2.12 -54.53 -16.70
N GLN A 59 -2.16 -55.61 -17.50
CA GLN A 59 -2.22 -56.98 -17.01
C GLN A 59 -0.96 -57.28 -16.19
N ALA A 60 -1.16 -57.69 -14.93
CA ALA A 60 -0.11 -58.20 -14.08
C ALA A 60 0.54 -59.46 -14.71
N PRO A 61 1.88 -59.53 -14.84
CA PRO A 61 2.53 -60.76 -15.29
C PRO A 61 2.50 -61.82 -14.18
N GLU A 62 2.15 -63.05 -14.55
CA GLU A 62 2.24 -64.26 -13.73
C GLU A 62 3.65 -64.45 -13.15
N GLU A 63 3.71 -64.66 -11.83
CA GLU A 63 4.92 -65.09 -11.12
C GLU A 63 5.34 -66.49 -11.58
N THR A 64 6.23 -66.55 -12.57
CA THR A 64 7.02 -67.76 -12.86
C THR A 64 8.12 -67.87 -11.81
N THR A 65 7.98 -68.80 -10.88
CA THR A 65 8.99 -69.12 -9.88
C THR A 65 10.16 -69.86 -10.55
N GLU A 66 11.18 -69.12 -11.00
CA GLU A 66 12.45 -69.70 -11.44
C GLU A 66 13.27 -70.19 -10.22
N PRO A 67 13.99 -71.33 -10.34
CA PRO A 67 14.85 -71.83 -9.27
C PRO A 67 16.04 -70.87 -9.06
N ALA A 68 16.35 -70.59 -7.78
CA ALA A 68 17.46 -69.73 -7.37
C ALA A 68 18.80 -70.20 -7.99
N ARG A 69 19.18 -69.61 -9.13
CA ARG A 69 20.54 -69.73 -9.68
C ARG A 69 21.49 -69.14 -8.64
N ALA A 70 22.50 -69.91 -8.24
CA ALA A 70 23.57 -69.41 -7.39
C ALA A 70 24.23 -68.22 -8.10
N MET A 71 24.00 -67.01 -7.59
CA MET A 71 24.55 -65.78 -8.15
C MET A 71 26.06 -65.90 -8.27
N SER A 72 26.61 -65.57 -9.43
CA SER A 72 28.06 -65.62 -9.64
C SER A 72 28.77 -64.59 -8.74
N ALA A 73 30.01 -64.87 -8.34
CA ALA A 73 30.79 -63.92 -7.51
C ALA A 73 30.94 -62.53 -8.16
N GLU A 74 30.88 -62.48 -9.50
CA GLU A 74 30.86 -61.25 -10.30
C GLU A 74 29.57 -60.44 -10.08
N GLU A 75 28.41 -61.10 -10.09
CA GLU A 75 27.10 -60.47 -9.86
C GLU A 75 26.98 -59.89 -8.45
N VAL A 76 27.49 -60.60 -7.43
CA VAL A 76 27.50 -60.09 -6.05
C VAL A 76 28.36 -58.83 -5.93
N ARG A 77 29.49 -58.76 -6.65
CA ARG A 77 30.34 -57.56 -6.70
C ARG A 77 29.61 -56.39 -7.37
N GLN A 78 28.97 -56.63 -8.52
CA GLN A 78 28.20 -55.59 -9.22
C GLN A 78 27.01 -55.08 -8.38
N MET A 79 26.30 -55.98 -7.71
CA MET A 79 25.19 -55.61 -6.82
C MET A 79 25.67 -54.71 -5.68
N ARG A 80 26.80 -55.03 -5.05
CA ARG A 80 27.40 -54.20 -3.98
C ARG A 80 27.82 -52.82 -4.49
N LEU A 81 28.37 -52.73 -5.69
CA LEU A 81 28.73 -51.45 -6.31
C LEU A 81 27.47 -50.59 -6.55
N ARG A 82 26.42 -51.17 -7.16
CA ARG A 82 25.13 -50.48 -7.36
C ARG A 82 24.53 -50.00 -6.05
N GLN A 83 24.54 -50.84 -5.01
CA GLN A 83 24.06 -50.43 -3.68
C GLN A 83 24.85 -49.26 -3.09
N ARG A 84 26.18 -49.25 -3.25
CA ARG A 84 27.02 -48.14 -2.80
C ARG A 84 26.71 -46.85 -3.57
N GLU A 85 26.53 -46.93 -4.88
CA GLU A 85 26.15 -45.79 -5.70
C GLU A 85 24.78 -45.23 -5.32
N LEU A 86 23.79 -46.11 -5.10
CA LEU A 86 22.45 -45.70 -4.67
C LEU A 86 22.49 -45.00 -3.31
N ARG A 87 23.26 -45.53 -2.34
CA ARG A 87 23.45 -44.87 -1.04
C ARG A 87 24.13 -43.51 -1.19
N ALA A 88 25.19 -43.43 -1.98
CA ALA A 88 25.89 -42.17 -2.21
C ALA A 88 25.00 -41.11 -2.91
N ARG A 89 24.08 -41.53 -3.79
CA ARG A 89 23.09 -40.64 -4.39
C ARG A 89 22.07 -40.18 -3.35
N ALA A 90 21.51 -41.09 -2.56
CA ALA A 90 20.57 -40.74 -1.49
C ALA A 90 21.19 -39.75 -0.49
N ASP A 91 22.43 -39.97 -0.08
CA ASP A 91 23.15 -39.06 0.84
C ASP A 91 23.34 -37.65 0.24
N ARG A 92 23.58 -37.55 -1.08
CA ARG A 92 23.68 -36.25 -1.76
C ARG A 92 22.34 -35.54 -1.82
N GLU A 93 21.27 -36.26 -2.14
CA GLU A 93 19.93 -35.67 -2.18
C GLU A 93 19.50 -35.18 -0.79
N LEU A 94 19.80 -35.92 0.27
CA LEU A 94 19.53 -35.49 1.64
C LEU A 94 20.26 -34.18 1.97
N ARG A 95 21.55 -34.08 1.66
CA ARG A 95 22.32 -32.84 1.86
C ARG A 95 21.79 -31.67 1.03
N ASN A 96 21.34 -31.93 -0.20
CA ASN A 96 20.74 -30.90 -1.04
C ASN A 96 19.44 -30.37 -0.43
N VAL A 97 18.60 -31.26 0.12
CA VAL A 97 17.36 -30.88 0.80
C VAL A 97 17.65 -30.10 2.08
N GLU A 98 18.66 -30.49 2.86
CA GLU A 98 19.11 -29.76 4.04
C GLU A 98 19.58 -28.34 3.68
N ALA A 99 20.44 -28.21 2.67
CA ALA A 99 20.92 -26.91 2.19
C ALA A 99 19.78 -26.01 1.67
N GLN A 100 18.79 -26.58 0.99
CA GLN A 100 17.61 -25.83 0.56
C GLN A 100 16.76 -25.36 1.74
N ARG A 101 16.63 -26.18 2.79
CA ARG A 101 15.91 -25.79 4.02
C ARG A 101 16.62 -24.64 4.74
N GLU A 102 17.93 -24.74 4.89
CA GLU A 102 18.74 -23.67 5.50
C GLU A 102 18.61 -22.35 4.72
N LEU A 103 18.66 -22.40 3.39
CA LEU A 103 18.48 -21.23 2.53
C LEU A 103 17.07 -20.62 2.65
N LEU A 104 16.04 -21.46 2.76
CA LEU A 104 14.67 -20.98 2.98
C LEU A 104 14.50 -20.35 4.37
N GLU A 105 15.15 -20.90 5.39
CA GLU A 105 15.12 -20.36 6.74
C GLU A 105 15.86 -19.02 6.83
N SER A 106 17.03 -18.90 6.21
CA SER A 106 17.76 -17.64 6.12
C SER A 106 16.97 -16.57 5.36
N ALA A 107 16.38 -16.93 4.21
CA ALA A 107 15.55 -16.01 3.44
C ALA A 107 14.31 -15.53 4.22
N ARG A 108 13.71 -16.41 5.03
CA ARG A 108 12.59 -16.03 5.92
C ARG A 108 13.05 -15.08 7.02
N ALA A 109 14.19 -15.34 7.65
CA ALA A 109 14.75 -14.46 8.67
C ALA A 109 15.07 -13.07 8.10
N ASP A 110 15.65 -13.03 6.89
CA ASP A 110 15.94 -11.78 6.19
C ASP A 110 14.66 -10.99 5.89
N LEU A 111 13.60 -11.65 5.39
CA LEU A 111 12.31 -11.02 5.14
C LEU A 111 11.69 -10.45 6.42
N MET A 112 11.69 -11.20 7.52
CA MET A 112 11.20 -10.72 8.80
C MET A 112 11.98 -9.48 9.28
N SER A 113 13.31 -9.50 9.15
CA SER A 113 14.15 -8.35 9.51
C SER A 113 13.89 -7.12 8.62
N ALA A 114 13.60 -7.34 7.34
CA ALA A 114 13.29 -6.28 6.39
C ALA A 114 11.92 -5.66 6.68
N GLU A 115 10.91 -6.48 7.03
CA GLU A 115 9.59 -6.01 7.45
C GLU A 115 9.66 -5.17 8.72
N GLU A 116 10.42 -5.60 9.73
CA GLU A 116 10.62 -4.84 10.97
C GLU A 116 11.28 -3.48 10.69
N ARG A 117 12.38 -3.45 9.93
CA ARG A 117 13.04 -2.20 9.51
C ARG A 117 12.11 -1.28 8.73
N PHE A 118 11.29 -1.83 7.85
CA PHE A 118 10.32 -1.05 7.08
C PHE A 118 9.22 -0.48 7.98
N ALA A 119 8.71 -1.26 8.93
CA ALA A 119 7.71 -0.83 9.89
C ALA A 119 8.24 0.32 10.76
N ASP A 120 9.48 0.25 11.23
CA ASP A 120 10.10 1.30 12.03
C ASP A 120 10.41 2.54 11.20
N SER A 121 10.98 2.37 9.99
CA SER A 121 11.19 3.48 9.06
C SER A 121 9.89 4.22 8.74
N LYS A 122 8.78 3.49 8.62
CA LYS A 122 7.45 4.07 8.38
C LYS A 122 6.94 4.85 9.59
N LYS A 123 7.16 4.37 10.82
CA LYS A 123 6.81 5.11 12.04
C LYS A 123 7.61 6.41 12.12
N ASP A 124 8.93 6.34 11.94
CA ASP A 124 9.82 7.51 11.98
C ASP A 124 9.45 8.55 10.93
N TRP A 125 9.10 8.10 9.72
CA TRP A 125 8.64 8.98 8.66
C TRP A 125 7.31 9.67 9.02
N LEU A 126 6.34 8.93 9.58
CA LEU A 126 5.07 9.51 10.02
C LEU A 126 5.25 10.51 11.17
N GLU A 127 6.15 10.23 12.11
CA GLU A 127 6.48 11.16 13.18
C GLU A 127 7.16 12.43 12.64
N THR A 128 8.08 12.28 11.70
CA THR A 128 8.76 13.40 11.05
C THR A 128 7.76 14.25 10.27
N GLN A 129 6.85 13.63 9.52
CA GLN A 129 5.76 14.33 8.82
C GLN A 129 4.86 15.11 9.78
N LYS A 130 4.48 14.51 10.92
CA LYS A 130 3.67 15.19 11.95
C LYS A 130 4.41 16.37 12.57
N LYS A 131 5.71 16.22 12.86
CA LYS A 131 6.53 17.32 13.39
C LYS A 131 6.64 18.45 12.37
N LEU A 132 6.93 18.12 11.11
CA LEU A 132 7.07 19.10 10.04
C LEU A 132 5.74 19.83 9.75
N SER A 133 4.61 19.12 9.79
CA SER A 133 3.29 19.72 9.62
C SER A 133 2.96 20.65 10.79
N GLN A 134 3.25 20.25 12.03
CA GLN A 134 3.05 21.10 13.22
C GLN A 134 3.93 22.34 13.19
N GLU A 135 5.22 22.20 12.84
CA GLU A 135 6.14 23.33 12.71
C GLU A 135 5.71 24.30 11.61
N THR A 136 5.24 23.78 10.47
CA THR A 136 4.76 24.59 9.34
C THR A 136 3.45 25.30 9.69
N GLU A 137 2.52 24.59 10.34
CA GLU A 137 1.26 25.17 10.85
C GLU A 137 1.54 26.28 11.86
N ASP A 138 2.48 26.07 12.79
CA ASP A 138 2.86 27.05 13.79
C ASP A 138 3.58 28.26 13.17
N ALA A 139 4.46 28.05 12.19
CA ALA A 139 5.13 29.13 11.47
C ALA A 139 4.13 29.96 10.65
N GLY A 140 3.25 29.31 9.91
CA GLY A 140 2.17 29.95 9.16
C GLY A 140 1.22 30.72 10.07
N PHE A 141 0.85 30.14 11.21
CA PHE A 141 0.01 30.78 12.21
C PHE A 141 0.68 32.00 12.83
N LYS A 142 1.97 31.93 13.21
CA LYS A 142 2.72 33.09 13.71
C LYS A 142 2.77 34.23 12.68
N GLN A 143 2.91 33.90 11.40
CA GLN A 143 2.89 34.90 10.33
C GLN A 143 1.51 35.53 10.14
N GLN A 144 0.43 34.75 10.27
CA GLN A 144 -0.94 35.26 10.27
C GLN A 144 -1.17 36.23 11.44
N VAL A 145 -0.79 35.85 12.66
CA VAL A 145 -0.85 36.72 13.84
C VAL A 145 -0.08 38.03 13.58
N ALA A 146 1.16 37.95 13.12
CA ALA A 146 1.98 39.12 12.82
C ALA A 146 1.39 40.02 11.72
N THR A 147 0.72 39.42 10.73
CA THR A 147 0.03 40.17 9.67
C THR A 147 -1.17 40.93 10.24
N VAL A 148 -1.98 40.26 11.07
CA VAL A 148 -3.17 40.85 11.69
C VAL A 148 -2.79 41.94 12.70
N GLU A 149 -1.70 41.78 13.45
CA GLU A 149 -1.19 42.84 14.34
C GLU A 149 -0.80 44.13 13.60
N ARG A 150 -0.41 44.02 12.33
CA ARG A 150 -0.04 45.16 11.48
C ARG A 150 -1.23 45.83 10.80
N LEU A 151 -2.39 45.17 10.75
CA LEU A 151 -3.61 45.75 10.16
C LEU A 151 -4.16 46.86 11.06
N SER A 152 -4.83 47.82 10.43
CA SER A 152 -5.61 48.82 11.17
C SER A 152 -6.81 48.17 11.86
N ALA A 153 -7.29 48.74 12.96
CA ALA A 153 -8.41 48.18 13.73
C ALA A 153 -9.68 47.96 12.87
N LYS A 154 -9.95 48.85 11.91
CA LYS A 154 -11.08 48.73 10.97
C LYS A 154 -10.94 47.56 10.00
N GLN A 155 -9.73 47.33 9.49
CA GLN A 155 -9.44 46.16 8.64
C GLN A 155 -9.40 44.85 9.45
N GLY A 156 -8.96 44.93 10.71
CA GLY A 156 -9.00 43.82 11.65
C GLY A 156 -10.43 43.35 11.89
N LYS A 157 -11.40 44.26 12.07
CA LYS A 157 -12.83 43.94 12.19
C LYS A 157 -13.32 43.12 10.99
N SER A 158 -13.14 43.65 9.77
CA SER A 158 -13.64 42.98 8.55
C SER A 158 -12.94 41.63 8.33
N PHE A 159 -11.66 41.52 8.69
CA PHE A 159 -10.94 40.25 8.65
C PHE A 159 -11.54 39.24 9.63
N VAL A 160 -11.74 39.61 10.89
CA VAL A 160 -12.33 38.76 11.93
C VAL A 160 -13.73 38.32 11.56
N GLU A 161 -14.59 39.20 11.04
CA GLU A 161 -15.93 38.82 10.57
C GLU A 161 -15.89 37.81 9.43
N SER A 162 -15.04 38.06 8.42
CA SER A 162 -14.89 37.16 7.29
C SER A 162 -14.34 35.79 7.70
N GLN A 163 -13.43 35.76 8.67
CA GLN A 163 -12.83 34.54 9.18
C GLN A 163 -13.77 33.82 10.14
N TRP A 164 -14.55 34.54 10.96
CA TRP A 164 -15.56 33.97 11.84
C TRP A 164 -16.64 33.22 11.07
N ALA A 165 -17.06 33.76 9.92
CA ALA A 165 -18.02 33.12 9.03
C ALA A 165 -17.46 31.84 8.39
N ARG A 166 -16.14 31.74 8.20
CA ARG A 166 -15.47 30.58 7.57
C ARG A 166 -15.05 29.51 8.57
N ASN A 167 -14.35 29.93 9.63
CA ASN A 167 -13.72 29.06 10.61
C ASN A 167 -13.66 29.74 11.99
N ARG A 168 -14.70 29.48 12.81
CA ARG A 168 -14.82 30.01 14.18
C ARG A 168 -13.65 29.61 15.11
N PRO A 169 -13.25 28.33 15.23
CA PRO A 169 -12.18 27.96 16.16
C PRO A 169 -10.82 28.55 15.80
N GLU A 170 -10.49 28.65 14.51
CA GLU A 170 -9.24 29.28 14.07
C GLU A 170 -9.23 30.79 14.36
N THR A 171 -10.38 31.46 14.22
CA THR A 171 -10.53 32.87 14.59
C THR A 171 -10.32 33.08 16.09
N LEU A 172 -10.84 32.21 16.95
CA LEU A 172 -10.61 32.26 18.39
C LEU A 172 -9.14 32.02 18.75
N ARG A 173 -8.51 31.02 18.12
CA ARG A 173 -7.08 30.75 18.29
C ARG A 173 -6.23 31.97 17.89
N LEU A 174 -6.58 32.63 16.79
CA LEU A 174 -5.92 33.85 16.34
C LEU A 174 -6.14 35.01 17.33
N LEU A 175 -7.38 35.25 17.77
CA LEU A 175 -7.71 36.33 18.70
C LEU A 175 -7.04 36.14 20.07
N THR A 176 -6.95 34.92 20.58
CA THR A 176 -6.24 34.61 21.83
C THR A 176 -4.73 34.85 21.71
N ALA A 177 -4.13 34.52 20.55
CA ALA A 177 -2.71 34.72 20.27
C ALA A 177 -2.31 36.18 20.02
N LEU A 178 -3.25 37.06 19.66
CA LEU A 178 -3.00 38.50 19.50
C LEU A 178 -2.68 39.19 20.83
N LYS A 179 -1.85 40.23 20.78
CA LYS A 179 -1.63 41.13 21.92
C LYS A 179 -2.95 41.68 22.46
N PRO A 180 -3.13 41.74 23.80
CA PRO A 180 -4.39 42.15 24.41
C PRO A 180 -4.83 43.55 23.99
N SER A 181 -3.91 44.49 23.83
CA SER A 181 -4.19 45.85 23.36
C SER A 181 -4.75 45.86 21.93
N LYS A 182 -4.15 45.09 21.01
CA LYS A 182 -4.62 45.00 19.62
C LYS A 182 -5.96 44.29 19.52
N ARG A 183 -6.15 43.22 20.29
CA ARG A 183 -7.45 42.55 20.41
C ARG A 183 -8.54 43.53 20.88
N ALA A 184 -8.28 44.30 21.93
CA ALA A 184 -9.22 45.31 22.42
C ALA A 184 -9.52 46.40 21.39
N GLU A 185 -8.51 46.89 20.66
CA GLU A 185 -8.68 47.87 19.58
C GLU A 185 -9.59 47.34 18.45
N ILE A 186 -9.41 46.08 18.05
CA ILE A 186 -10.23 45.45 17.00
C ILE A 186 -11.66 45.24 17.52
N LEU A 187 -11.84 44.69 18.72
CA LEU A 187 -13.16 44.47 19.33
C LEU A 187 -13.91 45.79 19.55
N ALA A 188 -13.20 46.88 19.86
CA ALA A 188 -13.79 48.21 20.01
C ALA A 188 -14.38 48.79 18.69
N GLN A 189 -14.05 48.22 17.53
CA GLN A 189 -14.65 48.63 16.25
C GLN A 189 -16.00 47.94 15.95
N PHE A 190 -16.38 46.93 16.72
CA PHE A 190 -17.70 46.28 16.66
C PHE A 190 -18.76 47.15 17.36
N LYS A 191 -18.98 48.36 16.83
CA LYS A 191 -19.93 49.34 17.39
C LYS A 191 -21.33 49.26 16.78
N ASP A 192 -21.45 48.62 15.63
CA ASP A 192 -22.71 48.56 14.91
C ASP A 192 -23.65 47.54 15.55
N PRO A 193 -24.94 47.84 15.70
CA PRO A 193 -25.90 46.95 16.36
C PRO A 193 -26.10 45.62 15.63
N SER A 194 -25.79 45.54 14.33
CA SER A 194 -25.77 44.28 13.57
C SER A 194 -24.69 43.30 14.02
N ASP A 195 -23.63 43.80 14.65
CA ASP A 195 -22.44 43.00 14.94
C ASP A 195 -22.36 42.61 16.44
N ALA A 196 -23.30 43.10 17.25
CA ALA A 196 -23.38 42.85 18.68
C ALA A 196 -23.54 41.37 19.01
N ASP A 197 -24.31 40.62 18.21
CA ASP A 197 -24.49 39.18 18.38
C ASP A 197 -23.20 38.40 18.12
N THR A 198 -22.47 38.79 17.07
CA THR A 198 -21.17 38.18 16.74
C THR A 198 -20.14 38.48 17.82
N LEU A 199 -20.11 39.72 18.33
CA LEU A 199 -19.22 40.13 19.42
C LEU A 199 -19.51 39.33 20.71
N ASN A 200 -20.79 39.17 21.07
CA ASN A 200 -21.17 38.37 22.24
C ASN A 200 -20.76 36.91 22.09
N GLN A 201 -20.95 36.31 20.91
CA GLN A 201 -20.50 34.94 20.65
C GLN A 201 -18.98 34.81 20.77
N ILE A 202 -18.22 35.78 20.25
CA ILE A 202 -16.75 35.83 20.39
C ILE A 202 -16.36 35.93 21.86
N LEU A 203 -16.97 36.83 22.64
CA LEU A 203 -16.63 37.03 24.05
C LEU A 203 -16.96 35.82 24.93
N VAL A 204 -18.12 35.19 24.71
CA VAL A 204 -18.51 33.96 25.42
C VAL A 204 -17.52 32.84 25.12
N SER A 205 -17.18 32.64 23.84
CA SER A 205 -16.23 31.59 23.44
C SER A 205 -14.76 31.90 23.78
N LEU A 206 -14.41 33.16 24.04
CA LEU A 206 -13.09 33.54 24.57
C LEU A 206 -12.99 33.31 26.09
N GLY A 207 -14.12 33.36 26.80
CA GLY A 207 -14.21 33.08 28.24
C GLY A 207 -14.29 31.60 28.58
N ASP A 208 -14.58 30.73 27.60
CA ASP A 208 -14.73 29.30 27.78
C ASP A 208 -13.46 28.55 27.31
N PRO A 209 -12.60 28.05 28.23
CA PRO A 209 -11.29 27.50 27.90
C PRO A 209 -11.35 26.19 27.08
N ASP A 210 -12.48 25.47 27.12
CA ASP A 210 -12.62 24.17 26.46
C ASP A 210 -12.80 24.27 24.94
N VAL A 211 -13.27 25.42 24.43
CA VAL A 211 -13.50 25.63 22.98
C VAL A 211 -12.18 25.82 22.23
N VAL A 212 -11.17 26.41 22.87
CA VAL A 212 -9.84 26.68 22.30
C VAL A 212 -8.98 25.42 22.19
N ALA A 213 -9.25 24.40 23.02
CA ALA A 213 -8.52 23.13 23.03
C ALA A 213 -8.94 22.14 21.92
N SER A 214 -10.04 22.41 21.21
CA SER A 214 -10.43 21.60 20.05
C SER A 214 -9.48 21.89 18.88
N LYS A 215 -8.40 21.11 18.79
CA LYS A 215 -7.53 21.09 17.60
C LYS A 215 -8.43 20.95 16.36
N PRO A 216 -8.29 21.81 15.34
CA PRO A 216 -9.04 21.63 14.11
C PRO A 216 -8.65 20.27 13.52
N THR A 217 -9.62 19.35 13.43
CA THR A 217 -9.45 18.08 12.76
C THR A 217 -9.05 18.35 11.31
N PRO A 218 -7.85 17.94 10.84
CA PRO A 218 -7.46 18.13 9.45
C PRO A 218 -8.23 17.09 8.63
N GLY A 219 -9.41 17.44 8.12
CA GLY A 219 -10.20 16.42 7.43
C GLY A 219 -11.60 16.74 6.97
N THR A 220 -11.87 17.95 6.46
CA THR A 220 -13.01 18.17 5.55
C THR A 220 -12.67 19.29 4.58
N ALA A 221 -11.62 19.07 3.79
CA ALA A 221 -11.46 19.76 2.52
C ALA A 221 -12.65 19.37 1.64
N SER A 222 -13.67 20.22 1.68
CA SER A 222 -14.82 20.23 0.80
C SER A 222 -14.35 19.99 -0.63
N ALA A 223 -14.70 18.82 -1.15
CA ALA A 223 -14.54 18.44 -2.54
C ALA A 223 -15.46 19.33 -3.39
N ARG A 224 -15.05 20.58 -3.60
CA ARG A 224 -15.65 21.48 -4.57
C ARG A 224 -15.10 21.07 -5.95
N ARG A 225 -15.74 20.07 -6.56
CA ARG A 225 -15.56 19.79 -7.99
C ARG A 225 -16.28 20.88 -8.80
N PRO A 226 -15.67 21.39 -9.88
CA PRO A 226 -16.35 22.22 -10.88
C PRO A 226 -17.34 21.40 -11.73
#